data_AF-A0AAE0KG08-F1
#
_entry.id   AF-A0AAE0KG08-F1
#
_cell.length_a   1.000
_cell.length_b   1.000
_cell.length_c   1.000
_cell.angle_alpha   90.00
_cell.angle_beta   90.00
_cell.angle_gamma   90.00
#
_symmetry.space_group_name_H-M   'P 1'
#
loop_
_entity.id
_entity.type
_entity.pdbx_description
1 polymer ?
#
loop_
_entity_poly.entity_id
_entity_poly.type
_entity_poly.pdbx_seq_one_letter_code
_entity_poly.pdbx_strand_id
1 'polypeptide(L)'
;FSTAARALLRFIWKGTEPVERYEDMIRDKMSKNSKLAGADVVEISGQPHISPAVSKLRVSGKIFQEATRLTSVHAYDDGTVKFSKESYNESQEN
;
A
#
# COMPACT_ATOMS: atom_id res chain seq x y z
N PHE A 1 13.73 -19.05 16.09
CA PHE A 1 13.02 -18.32 15.03
C PHE A 1 11.97 -17.43 15.69
N SER A 2 12.18 -16.12 15.71
CA SER A 2 11.17 -15.19 16.22
C SER A 2 10.11 -15.02 15.14
N THR A 3 8.99 -15.71 15.28
CA THR A 3 7.76 -15.42 14.56
C THR A 3 7.23 -14.10 15.11
N ALA A 4 7.82 -12.99 14.65
CA ALA A 4 7.16 -11.70 14.76
C ALA A 4 5.80 -11.88 14.06
N ALA A 5 4.74 -11.94 14.85
CA ALA A 5 3.39 -11.83 14.34
C ALA A 5 3.38 -10.59 13.45
N ARG A 6 3.30 -10.76 12.12
CA ARG A 6 3.08 -9.65 11.21
C ARG A 6 1.89 -8.92 11.80
N ALA A 7 2.12 -7.70 12.31
CA ALA A 7 1.03 -6.87 12.79
C ALA A 7 -0.02 -6.87 11.68
N LEU A 8 -1.27 -7.21 12.03
CA LEU A 8 -2.34 -7.30 11.05
C LEU A 8 -2.45 -5.93 10.39
N LEU A 9 -1.94 -5.81 9.15
CA LEU A 9 -1.92 -4.56 8.42
C LEU A 9 -3.35 -4.03 8.31
N ARG A 10 -3.60 -2.86 8.89
CA ARG A 10 -4.92 -2.23 8.90
C ARG A 10 -5.06 -1.30 7.71
N PHE A 11 -6.17 -1.42 7.00
CA PHE A 11 -6.54 -0.50 5.94
C PHE A 11 -7.59 0.48 6.45
N ILE A 12 -7.37 1.76 6.20
CA ILE A 12 -8.28 2.86 6.58
C ILE A 12 -8.64 3.62 5.31
N TRP A 13 -9.89 3.52 4.87
CA TRP A 13 -10.41 4.29 3.73
C TRP A 13 -10.99 5.61 4.21
N LYS A 14 -10.36 6.71 3.82
CA LYS A 14 -10.77 8.04 4.27
C LYS A 14 -11.99 8.53 3.51
N GLY A 15 -13.13 8.54 4.21
CA GLY A 15 -14.39 9.13 3.73
C GLY A 15 -15.09 8.32 2.65
N THR A 16 -14.74 7.05 2.50
CA THR A 16 -15.24 6.18 1.43
C THR A 16 -15.29 4.72 1.87
N GLU A 17 -16.18 3.93 1.29
CA GLU A 17 -16.22 2.48 1.52
C GLU A 17 -14.95 1.78 1.05
N PRO A 18 -14.50 0.72 1.74
CA PRO A 18 -13.40 -0.12 1.30
C PRO A 18 -13.64 -0.76 -0.07
N VAL A 19 -12.56 -0.93 -0.83
CA VAL A 19 -12.58 -1.71 -2.07
C VAL A 19 -11.54 -2.84 -1.93
N GLU A 20 -12.03 -4.01 -1.51
CA GLU A 20 -11.21 -5.15 -1.05
C GLU A 20 -10.07 -5.53 -2.00
N ARG A 21 -10.33 -5.57 -3.32
CA ARG A 21 -9.30 -5.91 -4.32
C ARG A 21 -8.05 -5.04 -4.22
N TYR A 22 -8.17 -3.77 -3.86
CA TYR A 22 -7.01 -2.88 -3.71
C TYR A 22 -6.26 -3.14 -2.41
N GLU A 23 -6.98 -3.50 -1.34
CA GLU A 23 -6.34 -3.92 -0.10
C GLU A 23 -5.52 -5.18 -0.31
N ASP A 24 -6.07 -6.18 -1.01
CA ASP A 24 -5.40 -7.44 -1.29
C ASP A 24 -4.12 -7.23 -2.11
N MET A 25 -4.19 -6.44 -3.19
CA MET A 25 -3.01 -6.11 -4.00
C MET A 25 -1.93 -5.41 -3.19
N ILE A 26 -2.31 -4.42 -2.36
CA ILE A 26 -1.36 -3.68 -1.54
C ILE A 26 -0.78 -4.61 -0.47
N ARG A 27 -1.60 -5.44 0.17
CA ARG A 27 -1.18 -6.40 1.19
C ARG A 27 -0.20 -7.42 0.61
N ASP A 28 -0.50 -8.02 -0.53
CA ASP A 28 0.40 -8.96 -1.21
C ASP A 28 1.73 -8.28 -1.55
N LYS A 29 1.68 -7.10 -2.16
CA LYS A 29 2.89 -6.35 -2.53
C LYS A 29 3.76 -6.00 -1.32
N MET A 30 3.14 -5.54 -0.23
CA MET A 30 3.85 -5.19 1.00
C MET A 30 4.42 -6.43 1.71
N SER A 31 3.72 -7.56 1.64
CA SER A 31 4.16 -8.81 2.23
C SER A 31 5.46 -9.36 1.62
N LYS A 32 5.81 -8.93 0.40
CA LYS A 32 7.04 -9.29 -0.30
C LYS A 32 8.12 -8.21 -0.17
N ASN A 33 7.92 -7.22 0.69
CA ASN A 33 8.79 -6.06 0.82
C ASN A 33 9.42 -5.99 2.22
N SER A 34 10.69 -6.34 2.32
CA SER A 34 11.41 -6.40 3.61
C SER A 34 11.47 -5.04 4.32
N LYS A 35 11.50 -3.92 3.57
CA LYS A 35 11.47 -2.56 4.14
C LYS A 35 10.10 -2.13 4.67
N LEU A 36 9.05 -2.90 4.39
CA LEU A 36 7.68 -2.66 4.89
C LEU A 36 7.24 -3.72 5.89
N ALA A 37 8.13 -4.62 6.33
CA ALA A 37 7.80 -5.67 7.28
C ALA A 37 7.26 -5.16 8.63
N GLY A 38 7.62 -3.94 9.03
CA GLY A 38 7.14 -3.28 10.24
C GLY A 38 5.93 -2.34 10.04
N ALA A 39 5.41 -2.21 8.83
CA ALA A 39 4.25 -1.35 8.57
C ALA A 39 2.98 -1.91 9.19
N ASP A 40 2.15 -1.04 9.76
CA ASP A 40 0.95 -1.42 10.52
C ASP A 40 -0.35 -0.78 10.00
N VAL A 41 -0.26 0.33 9.27
CA VAL A 41 -1.41 1.05 8.71
C VAL A 41 -1.18 1.46 7.25
N VAL A 42 -2.20 1.25 6.42
CA VAL A 42 -2.35 1.88 5.10
C VAL A 42 -3.58 2.76 5.11
N GLU A 43 -3.38 4.06 4.94
CA GLU A 43 -4.46 5.02 4.77
C GLU A 43 -4.72 5.24 3.27
N ILE A 44 -5.89 4.83 2.78
CA ILE A 44 -6.32 5.06 1.40
C ILE A 44 -7.14 6.36 1.30
N SER A 45 -6.81 7.17 0.32
CA SER A 45 -7.44 8.47 0.05
C SER A 45 -8.50 8.33 -1.04
N GLY A 46 -9.75 8.14 -0.61
CA GLY A 46 -10.92 8.12 -1.49
C GLY A 46 -11.06 6.87 -2.35
N GLN A 47 -12.08 6.90 -3.22
CA GLN A 47 -12.40 5.84 -4.17
C GLN A 47 -11.37 5.77 -5.32
N PRO A 48 -11.33 4.63 -6.05
CA PRO A 48 -10.58 4.51 -7.28
C PRO A 48 -10.91 5.64 -8.24
N HIS A 49 -9.87 6.29 -8.78
CA HIS A 49 -10.02 7.42 -9.68
C HIS A 49 -8.96 7.38 -10.78
N ILE A 50 -9.29 7.98 -11.92
CA ILE A 50 -8.31 8.23 -12.97
C ILE A 50 -7.63 9.55 -12.63
N SER A 51 -6.31 9.52 -12.53
CA SER A 51 -5.52 10.73 -12.35
C SER A 51 -5.26 11.37 -13.71
N PRO A 52 -5.40 12.70 -13.89
CA PRO A 52 -5.08 13.38 -15.16
C PRO A 52 -3.65 13.11 -15.66
N ALA A 53 -2.70 12.94 -14.73
CA ALA A 53 -1.30 12.67 -15.04
C ALA A 53 -1.00 11.21 -15.45
N VAL A 54 -1.89 10.27 -15.14
CA VAL A 54 -1.68 8.84 -15.39
C VAL A 54 -3.03 8.28 -15.77
N SER A 55 -3.29 8.08 -17.06
CA SER A 55 -4.57 7.63 -17.65
C SER A 55 -4.98 6.20 -17.25
N LYS A 56 -4.67 5.79 -16.02
CA LYS A 56 -4.96 4.49 -15.42
C LYS A 56 -5.75 4.70 -14.14
N LEU A 57 -6.81 3.91 -13.97
CA LEU A 57 -7.61 3.86 -12.75
C LEU A 57 -6.75 3.35 -11.58
N ARG A 58 -6.76 4.07 -10.45
CA ARG A 58 -5.95 3.72 -9.28
C ARG A 58 -6.57 4.23 -7.97
N VAL A 59 -6.10 3.66 -6.87
CA VAL A 59 -6.21 4.27 -5.54
C VAL A 59 -4.86 4.80 -5.10
N SER A 60 -4.89 5.81 -4.21
CA SER A 60 -3.68 6.38 -3.63
C SER A 60 -3.76 6.33 -2.12
N GLY A 61 -2.65 6.03 -1.47
CA GLY A 61 -2.60 5.94 -0.02
C GLY A 61 -1.24 6.26 0.58
N LYS A 62 -1.17 6.21 1.91
CA LYS A 62 0.02 6.43 2.72
C LYS A 62 0.24 5.23 3.62
N ILE A 63 1.48 4.77 3.68
CA ILE A 63 1.89 3.64 4.53
C ILE A 63 2.58 4.19 5.77
N PHE A 64 2.21 3.66 6.92
CA PHE A 64 2.75 4.04 8.22
C PHE A 64 3.32 2.84 8.97
N GLN A 65 4.25 3.16 9.85
CA GLN A 65 4.64 2.35 10.98
C GLN A 65 4.43 3.21 12.22
N GLU A 66 3.52 2.81 13.09
CA GLU A 66 3.04 3.61 14.22
C GLU A 66 2.54 4.99 13.72
N ALA A 67 3.13 6.09 14.19
CA ALA A 67 2.80 7.44 13.75
C ALA A 67 3.67 7.92 12.56
N THR A 68 4.69 7.14 12.16
CA THR A 68 5.68 7.58 11.16
C THR A 68 5.25 7.17 9.76
N ARG A 69 5.11 8.15 8.86
CA ARG A 69 4.86 7.89 7.44
C ARG A 69 6.11 7.35 6.75
N LEU A 70 6.02 6.14 6.21
CA LEU A 70 7.10 5.51 5.45
C LEU A 70 7.14 5.99 3.99
N THR A 71 6.04 5.82 3.26
CA THR A 71 5.94 6.11 1.83
C THR A 71 4.48 6.32 1.39
N SER A 72 4.24 6.81 0.16
CA SER A 72 2.93 6.70 -0.49
C SER A 72 2.84 5.40 -1.28
N VAL A 73 1.63 4.90 -1.46
CA VAL A 73 1.32 3.76 -2.34
C VAL A 73 0.29 4.18 -3.40
N HIS A 74 0.48 3.70 -4.62
CA HIS A 74 -0.48 3.79 -5.71
C HIS A 74 -0.75 2.39 -6.23
N ALA A 75 -1.98 1.91 -6.08
CA ALA A 75 -2.41 0.62 -6.60
C ALA A 75 -3.34 0.83 -7.79
N TYR A 76 -2.93 0.31 -8.94
CA TYR A 76 -3.59 0.47 -10.23
C TYR A 76 -4.51 -0.73 -10.50
N ASP A 77 -5.54 -0.50 -11.31
CA ASP A 77 -6.50 -1.54 -11.69
C ASP A 77 -5.88 -2.70 -12.50
N ASP A 78 -4.72 -2.46 -13.12
CA ASP A 78 -3.96 -3.46 -13.88
C ASP A 78 -3.10 -4.39 -13.00
N GLY A 79 -3.26 -4.34 -11.67
CA GLY A 79 -2.47 -5.13 -10.73
C GLY A 79 -1.15 -4.48 -10.30
N THR A 80 -0.76 -3.36 -10.94
CA THR A 80 0.49 -2.68 -10.57
C THR A 80 0.34 -1.98 -9.22
N VAL A 81 1.30 -2.17 -8.32
CA VAL A 81 1.42 -1.40 -7.08
C VAL A 81 2.78 -0.71 -7.05
N LYS A 82 2.78 0.61 -6.91
CA LYS A 82 3.99 1.45 -6.85
C LYS A 82 4.08 2.24 -5.57
N PHE A 83 5.28 2.36 -5.04
CA PHE A 83 5.59 3.26 -3.94
C PHE A 83 6.19 4.56 -4.46
N SER A 84 5.97 5.69 -3.77
CA SER A 84 6.56 6.97 -4.17
C SER A 84 8.07 7.06 -3.96
N LYS A 85 8.62 6.24 -3.07
CA LYS A 85 10.06 6.14 -2.78
C LYS A 85 10.60 4.90 -3.47
N GLU A 86 11.54 5.09 -4.39
CA GLU A 86 12.06 4.02 -5.25
C GLU A 86 12.74 2.90 -4.47
N SER A 87 13.42 3.24 -3.38
CA SER A 87 14.07 2.27 -2.52
C SER A 87 13.13 1.21 -1.95
N TYR A 88 11.81 1.45 -1.91
CA TYR A 88 10.81 0.43 -1.57
C TYR A 88 10.40 -0.39 -2.79
N ASN A 89 10.33 0.20 -3.99
CA ASN A 89 10.06 -0.56 -5.21
C ASN A 89 11.15 -1.61 -5.48
N GLU A 90 12.41 -1.25 -5.19
CA GLU A 90 13.60 -2.12 -5.35
C GLU A 90 13.75 -3.20 -4.27
N SER A 91 13.05 -3.07 -3.12
CA SER A 91 13.18 -4.01 -1.99
C SER A 91 12.13 -5.12 -2.00
N GLN A 92 11.72 -5.52 -3.20
CA GLN A 92 10.84 -6.66 -3.40
C GLN A 92 11.69 -7.92 -3.39
N GLU A 93 11.33 -8.89 -2.56
CA GLU A 93 11.95 -10.22 -2.57
C GLU A 93 11.61 -10.90 -3.90
N ASN A 94 12.63 -11.47 -4.56
CA ASN A 94 12.49 -12.34 -5.74
C ASN A 94 11.79 -13.65 -5.36
#